data_AF-A0A816P192-F1
#
_entry.id   AF-A0A816P192-F1
#
_cell.length_a   1.000
_cell.length_b   1.000
_cell.length_c   1.000
_cell.angle_alpha   90.00
_cell.angle_beta   90.00
_cell.angle_gamma   90.00
#
_symmetry.space_group_name_H-M   'P 1'
#
loop_
_entity.id
_entity.type
_entity.pdbx_description
1 polymer ?
#
loop_
_entity_poly.entity_id
_entity_poly.type
_entity_poly.pdbx_seq_one_letter_code
_entity_poly.pdbx_strand_id
1 'polypeptide(L)'
;MRKFPNVILFSCLLLLLTFIDVEAGCEGSLFAVISTYSENLNSLFSSLASKVTANDGFYNTSTGEGSNKVYGLALFGQGYKKQGCANCVEQATMTMLLALYGMLIILSLLNSSFSRLLCQIIL
;
A
#
# COMPACT_ATOMS: atom_id res chain seq x y z
N MET A 1 -42.60 -20.34 4.44
CA MET A 1 -41.24 -20.50 5.00
C MET A 1 -40.25 -20.66 3.86
N ARG A 2 -39.75 -19.54 3.32
CA ARG A 2 -38.77 -19.55 2.22
C ARG A 2 -37.41 -19.95 2.82
N LYS A 3 -37.01 -21.21 2.64
CA LYS A 3 -35.66 -21.66 2.99
C LYS A 3 -34.72 -21.05 1.97
N PHE A 4 -34.10 -19.91 2.31
CA PHE A 4 -32.97 -19.42 1.52
C PHE A 4 -31.86 -20.47 1.62
N PRO A 5 -31.41 -21.05 0.49
CA PRO A 5 -30.51 -22.18 0.55
C PRO A 5 -29.18 -21.71 1.15
N ASN A 6 -28.70 -22.45 2.15
CA ASN A 6 -27.39 -22.26 2.78
C ASN A 6 -26.24 -22.13 1.76
N VAL A 7 -26.45 -22.58 0.52
CA VAL A 7 -25.57 -22.44 -0.63
C VAL A 7 -25.37 -20.98 -1.06
N ILE A 8 -26.39 -20.12 -1.01
CA ILE A 8 -26.25 -18.69 -1.35
C ILE A 8 -25.40 -17.98 -0.29
N LEU A 9 -25.61 -18.33 0.99
CA LEU A 9 -24.83 -17.80 2.10
C LEU A 9 -23.36 -18.23 2.02
N PHE A 10 -23.11 -19.51 1.72
CA PHE A 10 -21.75 -20.05 1.59
C PHE A 10 -21.05 -19.54 0.32
N SER A 11 -21.78 -19.36 -0.78
CA SER A 11 -21.28 -18.76 -2.03
C SER A 11 -20.92 -17.28 -1.85
N CYS A 12 -21.75 -16.52 -1.13
CA CYS A 12 -21.46 -15.12 -0.79
C CYS A 12 -20.29 -15.02 0.21
N LEU A 13 -20.14 -16.00 1.11
CA LEU A 13 -19.02 -16.11 2.05
C LEU A 13 -17.70 -16.45 1.33
N LEU A 14 -17.71 -17.35 0.34
CA LEU A 14 -16.56 -17.65 -0.51
C LEU A 14 -16.19 -16.49 -1.43
N LEU A 15 -17.18 -15.76 -1.95
CA LEU A 15 -16.97 -14.50 -2.66
C LEU A 15 -16.33 -13.46 -1.71
N LEU A 16 -16.81 -13.30 -0.47
CA LEU A 16 -16.23 -12.43 0.56
C LEU A 16 -14.80 -12.80 0.98
N LEU A 17 -14.47 -14.10 1.02
CA LEU A 17 -13.14 -14.61 1.38
C LEU A 17 -12.11 -14.47 0.26
N THR A 18 -12.55 -14.21 -0.99
CA THR A 18 -11.67 -13.96 -2.14
C THR A 18 -11.48 -12.47 -2.46
N PHE A 19 -12.09 -11.55 -1.67
CA PHE A 19 -11.77 -10.13 -1.75
C PHE A 19 -10.42 -9.83 -1.07
N ILE A 20 -9.37 -10.08 -1.84
CA ILE A 20 -8.10 -9.34 -1.87
C ILE A 20 -7.24 -9.47 -0.59
N ASP A 21 -6.46 -10.53 -0.53
CA ASP A 21 -5.13 -10.41 0.06
C ASP A 21 -4.32 -9.44 -0.82
N VAL A 22 -4.14 -8.19 -0.37
CA VAL A 22 -3.12 -7.31 -0.94
C VAL A 22 -1.79 -7.83 -0.41
N GLU A 23 -1.20 -8.77 -1.15
CA GLU A 23 0.18 -9.17 -0.91
C GLU A 23 1.10 -8.04 -1.38
N ALA A 24 1.97 -7.57 -0.49
CA ALA A 24 3.04 -6.65 -0.85
C ALA A 24 4.10 -7.42 -1.66
N GLY A 25 3.92 -7.47 -2.98
CA GLY A 25 4.91 -8.02 -3.90
C GLY A 25 6.01 -7.00 -4.18
N CYS A 26 7.25 -7.31 -3.81
CA CYS A 26 8.42 -6.51 -4.19
C CYS A 26 9.06 -7.12 -5.43
N GLU A 27 8.90 -6.48 -6.59
CA GLU A 27 9.62 -6.83 -7.82
C GLU A 27 10.62 -5.72 -8.13
N GLY A 28 11.92 -6.05 -8.23
CA GLY A 28 12.97 -5.07 -8.47
C GLY A 28 14.35 -5.51 -7.98
N SER A 29 15.36 -4.71 -8.28
CA SER A 29 16.74 -4.91 -7.81
C SER A 29 17.05 -4.04 -6.59
N LEU A 30 17.96 -4.51 -5.72
CA LEU A 30 18.47 -3.70 -4.62
C LEU A 30 19.16 -2.44 -5.15
N PHE A 31 18.94 -1.30 -4.48
CA PHE A 31 19.64 -0.05 -4.73
C PHE A 31 20.55 0.30 -3.55
N ALA A 32 21.54 1.17 -3.79
CA ALA A 32 22.43 1.63 -2.72
C ALA A 32 21.66 2.49 -1.71
N VAL A 33 21.79 2.16 -0.42
CA VAL A 33 21.14 2.84 0.73
C VAL A 33 21.37 4.36 0.72
N ILE A 34 22.55 4.79 0.25
CA ILE A 34 22.94 6.20 0.10
C ILE A 34 23.06 6.48 -1.40
N SER A 35 21.93 6.78 -2.05
CA SER A 35 21.87 7.13 -3.46
C SER A 35 20.81 8.19 -3.74
N THR A 36 20.96 8.91 -4.86
CA THR A 36 19.93 9.86 -5.32
C THR A 36 18.57 9.17 -5.55
N TYR A 37 18.57 7.91 -6.02
CA TYR A 37 17.35 7.11 -6.09
C TYR A 37 16.68 6.94 -4.72
N SER A 38 17.46 6.59 -3.68
CA SER A 38 16.93 6.43 -2.32
C SER A 38 16.39 7.75 -1.74
N GLU A 39 17.01 8.89 -2.04
CA GLU A 39 16.53 10.21 -1.63
C GLU A 39 15.21 10.57 -2.33
N ASN A 40 15.12 10.31 -3.64
CA ASN A 40 13.91 10.54 -4.42
C ASN A 40 12.75 9.66 -3.95
N LEU A 41 13.04 8.39 -3.60
CA LEU A 41 12.05 7.47 -3.04
C LEU A 41 11.53 7.96 -1.69
N ASN A 42 12.42 8.34 -0.76
CA ASN A 42 12.05 8.92 0.53
C ASN A 42 11.21 10.19 0.37
N SER A 43 11.62 11.07 -0.54
CA SER A 43 10.88 12.31 -0.84
C SER A 43 9.47 12.01 -1.35
N LEU A 44 9.34 11.10 -2.33
CA LEU A 44 8.04 10.68 -2.86
C LEU A 44 7.13 10.15 -1.74
N PHE A 45 7.62 9.21 -0.94
CA PHE A 45 6.90 8.62 0.18
C PHE A 45 6.45 9.64 1.23
N SER A 46 7.31 10.59 1.58
CA SER A 46 6.98 11.64 2.56
C SER A 46 5.80 12.52 2.13
N SER A 47 5.59 12.68 0.83
CA SER A 47 4.53 13.52 0.27
C SER A 47 3.24 12.77 -0.04
N LEU A 48 3.33 11.44 -0.24
CA LEU A 48 2.31 10.65 -0.90
C LEU A 48 0.96 10.66 -0.16
N ALA A 49 0.99 10.55 1.17
CA ALA A 49 -0.19 10.56 2.03
C ALA A 49 -0.97 11.88 1.95
N SER A 50 -0.26 13.02 1.95
CA SER A 50 -0.87 14.34 1.81
C SER A 50 -1.50 14.51 0.43
N LYS A 51 -0.82 14.05 -0.63
CA LYS A 51 -1.25 14.22 -2.00
C LYS A 51 -2.45 13.35 -2.34
N VAL A 52 -2.47 12.08 -1.97
CA VAL A 52 -3.63 11.21 -2.20
C VAL A 52 -4.88 11.74 -1.48
N THR A 53 -4.72 12.29 -0.27
CA THR A 53 -5.81 12.86 0.51
C THR A 53 -6.35 14.16 -0.11
N ALA A 54 -5.47 14.98 -0.69
CA ALA A 54 -5.82 16.20 -1.41
C ALA A 54 -6.48 15.93 -2.77
N ASN A 55 -6.22 14.76 -3.38
CA ASN A 55 -6.74 14.36 -4.68
C ASN A 55 -7.84 13.27 -4.55
N ASP A 56 -8.62 13.34 -3.48
CA ASP A 56 -9.81 12.51 -3.22
C ASP A 56 -9.60 10.99 -3.39
N GLY A 57 -8.42 10.51 -2.98
CA GLY A 57 -8.12 9.08 -2.92
C GLY A 57 -7.39 8.52 -4.13
N PHE A 58 -7.01 9.34 -5.12
CA PHE A 58 -6.19 8.90 -6.25
C PHE A 58 -5.05 9.89 -6.51
N TYR A 59 -3.81 9.41 -6.57
CA TYR A 59 -2.69 10.27 -6.92
C TYR A 59 -1.57 9.51 -7.62
N ASN A 60 -1.14 10.02 -8.79
CA ASN A 60 -0.01 9.51 -9.58
C ASN A 60 1.06 10.60 -9.66
N THR A 61 2.32 10.25 -9.41
CA THR A 61 3.45 11.18 -9.39
C THR A 61 4.75 10.48 -9.79
N SER A 62 5.78 11.29 -10.05
CA SER A 62 7.16 10.82 -10.13
C SER A 62 8.12 11.83 -9.52
N THR A 63 9.25 11.37 -9.00
CA THR A 63 10.30 12.21 -8.41
C THR A 63 11.65 11.83 -9.00
N GLY A 64 12.46 12.84 -9.36
CA GLY A 64 13.80 12.63 -9.95
C GLY A 64 13.80 12.46 -11.47
N GLU A 65 14.99 12.23 -12.02
CA GLU A 65 15.23 12.10 -13.46
C GLU A 65 16.19 10.95 -13.80
N GLY A 66 16.16 10.52 -15.07
CA GLY A 66 17.03 9.46 -15.59
C GLY A 66 16.90 8.16 -14.80
N SER A 67 18.05 7.55 -14.46
CA SER A 67 18.12 6.32 -13.66
C SER A 67 17.72 6.48 -12.20
N ASN A 68 17.55 7.72 -11.71
CA ASN A 68 17.16 8.01 -10.33
C ASN A 68 15.66 8.35 -10.20
N LYS A 69 14.89 8.24 -11.29
CA LYS A 69 13.46 8.57 -11.29
C LYS A 69 12.66 7.46 -10.62
N VAL A 70 11.81 7.87 -9.68
CA VAL A 70 10.88 6.99 -8.95
C VAL A 70 9.46 7.34 -9.38
N TYR A 71 8.64 6.34 -9.67
CA TYR A 71 7.22 6.50 -9.94
C TYR A 71 6.41 6.13 -8.70
N GLY A 72 5.22 6.69 -8.57
CA GLY A 72 4.36 6.38 -7.43
C GLY A 72 2.90 6.63 -7.74
N LEU A 73 2.08 5.65 -7.38
CA LEU A 73 0.64 5.67 -7.47
C LEU A 73 0.06 5.31 -6.10
N ALA A 74 -0.86 6.11 -5.60
CA ALA A 74 -1.60 5.83 -4.38
C ALA A 74 -3.10 5.85 -4.66
N LEU A 75 -3.78 4.82 -4.14
CA LEU A 75 -5.20 4.56 -4.30
C LEU A 75 -5.85 4.37 -2.93
N PHE A 76 -7.00 4.99 -2.74
CA PHE A 76 -7.81 4.87 -1.56
C PHE A 76 -9.29 4.76 -1.92
N GLY A 77 -9.96 3.74 -1.39
CA GLY A 77 -11.37 3.50 -1.66
C GLY A 77 -12.27 4.66 -1.24
N GLN A 78 -13.27 4.98 -2.08
CA GLN A 78 -14.32 5.94 -1.71
C GLN A 78 -15.15 5.40 -0.53
N GLY A 79 -15.53 6.30 0.39
CA GLY A 79 -16.35 5.96 1.58
C GLY A 79 -15.61 6.01 2.92
N TYR A 80 -14.30 6.20 2.91
CA TYR A 80 -13.48 6.30 4.12
C TYR A 80 -13.04 7.75 4.41
N LYS A 81 -12.77 8.08 5.68
CA LYS A 81 -12.36 9.43 6.09
C LYS A 81 -10.96 9.77 5.55
N LYS A 82 -10.75 11.03 5.14
CA LYS A 82 -9.46 11.59 4.69
C LYS A 82 -8.30 11.28 5.64
N GLN A 83 -8.51 11.35 6.95
CA GLN A 83 -7.50 11.00 7.95
C GLN A 83 -7.13 9.49 7.94
N GLY A 84 -8.10 8.61 7.67
CA GLY A 84 -7.83 7.18 7.53
C GLY A 84 -7.01 6.87 6.27
N CYS A 85 -7.21 7.65 5.20
CA CYS A 85 -6.38 7.58 3.99
C CYS A 85 -4.93 7.93 4.30
N ALA A 86 -4.71 9.11 4.89
CA ALA A 86 -3.36 9.60 5.20
C ALA A 86 -2.60 8.62 6.10
N ASN A 87 -3.21 8.18 7.21
CA ASN A 87 -2.59 7.24 8.14
C ASN A 87 -2.26 5.89 7.48
N CYS A 88 -3.11 5.41 6.57
CA CYS A 88 -2.82 4.16 5.87
C CYS A 88 -1.61 4.30 4.95
N VAL A 89 -1.56 5.35 4.14
CA VAL A 89 -0.45 5.58 3.20
C VAL A 89 0.85 5.87 3.95
N GLU A 90 0.80 6.60 5.06
CA GLU A 90 1.96 6.79 5.94
C GLU A 90 2.49 5.46 6.49
N GLN A 91 1.61 4.58 6.99
CA GLN A 91 2.05 3.29 7.50
C GLN A 91 2.63 2.41 6.39
N ALA A 92 1.97 2.32 5.23
CA ALA A 92 2.44 1.51 4.12
C ALA A 92 3.83 1.96 3.61
N THR A 93 4.03 3.27 3.44
CA THR A 93 5.33 3.83 3.01
C THR A 93 6.42 3.61 4.06
N MET A 94 6.11 3.77 5.35
CA MET A 94 7.06 3.49 6.45
C MET A 94 7.45 2.00 6.48
N THR A 95 6.49 1.10 6.35
CA THR A 95 6.77 -0.35 6.28
C THR A 95 7.64 -0.70 5.08
N MET A 96 7.39 -0.09 3.91
CA MET A 96 8.24 -0.27 2.72
C MET A 96 9.68 0.21 2.96
N LEU A 97 9.87 1.40 3.54
CA LEU A 97 11.21 1.90 3.87
C LEU A 97 11.94 0.99 4.86
N LEU A 98 11.25 0.54 5.91
CA LEU A 98 11.83 -0.38 6.90
C LEU A 98 12.21 -1.73 6.27
N ALA A 99 11.42 -2.25 5.32
CA ALA A 99 11.77 -3.48 4.61
C ALA A 99 13.03 -3.32 3.72
N LEU A 100 13.18 -2.16 3.08
CA LEU A 100 14.32 -1.86 2.19
C LEU A 100 15.62 -1.60 2.97
N TYR A 101 15.54 -0.92 4.11
CA TYR A 101 16.70 -0.64 4.96
C TYR A 101 16.98 -1.76 5.99
N GLY A 102 16.03 -2.66 6.23
CA GLY A 102 16.02 -3.61 7.34
C GLY A 102 16.04 -5.10 6.96
N MET A 103 16.55 -5.46 5.78
CA MET A 103 16.64 -6.86 5.28
C MET A 103 17.32 -7.86 6.27
N LEU A 104 17.89 -7.42 7.40
CA LEU A 104 18.45 -8.32 8.43
C LEU A 104 17.47 -8.80 9.53
N ILE A 105 16.28 -8.21 9.76
CA ILE A 105 15.51 -8.48 11.00
C ILE A 105 14.06 -8.99 10.77
N ILE A 106 13.48 -8.84 9.58
CA ILE A 106 12.03 -9.10 9.35
C ILE A 106 11.72 -10.52 8.84
N LEU A 107 12.38 -11.57 9.35
CA LEU A 107 11.88 -12.96 9.15
C LEU A 107 10.99 -13.43 10.31
N SER A 108 10.87 -12.65 11.38
CA SER A 108 10.20 -13.10 12.62
C SER A 108 8.99 -12.28 13.07
N LEU A 109 8.64 -11.14 12.48
CA LEU A 109 7.63 -10.25 13.08
C LEU A 109 6.74 -9.48 12.09
N LEU A 110 5.92 -10.14 11.27
CA LEU A 110 4.70 -9.49 10.78
C LEU A 110 3.56 -10.51 10.63
N ASN A 111 3.05 -10.92 11.78
CA ASN A 111 1.71 -11.46 11.94
C ASN A 111 0.93 -10.42 12.77
N SER A 112 0.42 -9.36 12.13
CA SER A 112 -0.54 -8.47 12.79
C SER A 112 -1.31 -7.60 11.80
N SER A 113 -2.50 -8.08 11.44
CA SER A 113 -3.72 -7.29 11.32
C SER A 113 -3.61 -5.89 10.68
N PHE A 114 -3.37 -5.84 9.36
CA PHE A 114 -3.63 -4.63 8.58
C PHE A 114 -5.16 -4.52 8.38
N SER A 115 -5.82 -3.72 9.22
CA SER A 115 -7.26 -3.49 9.18
C SER A 115 -7.70 -2.99 7.80
N ARG A 116 -8.54 -3.77 7.12
CA ARG A 116 -9.43 -3.51 5.96
C ARG A 116 -9.57 -2.03 5.53
N LEU A 117 -8.50 -1.45 5.00
CA LEU A 117 -8.50 -0.18 4.28
C LEU A 117 -7.96 -0.52 2.89
N LEU A 118 -8.78 -0.31 1.86
CA LEU A 118 -8.42 -0.47 0.44
C LEU A 118 -7.37 0.59 0.07
N CYS A 119 -6.14 0.37 0.48
CA CYS A 119 -5.04 1.30 0.45
C CYS A 119 -3.91 0.63 -0.31
N GLN A 120 -3.72 1.07 -1.54
CA GLN A 120 -2.81 0.42 -2.49
C GLN A 120 -1.79 1.44 -2.97
N ILE A 121 -0.51 1.10 -2.85
CA ILE A 121 0.62 1.88 -3.36
C ILE A 121 1.30 1.04 -4.45
N ILE A 122 1.52 1.63 -5.62
CA ILE A 122 2.26 1.02 -6.74
C ILE A 122 3.45 1.93 -7.07
N LEU A 123 4.65 1.36 -7.21
CA LEU A 123 5.91 2.07 -7.46
C LEU A 123 6.56 1.60 -8.75
#